data_AF-A0A7I4YKM2-F1
#
_entry.id   AF-A0A7I4YKM2-F1
#
_cell.length_a   1.000
_cell.length_b   1.000
_cell.length_c   1.000
_cell.angle_alpha   90.00
_cell.angle_beta   90.00
_cell.angle_gamma   90.00
#
_symmetry.space_group_name_H-M   'P 1'
#
loop_
_entity.id
_entity.type
_entity.pdbx_description
1 polymer ?
#
loop_
_entity_poly.entity_id
_entity_poly.type
_entity_poly.pdbx_seq_one_letter_code
_entity_poly.pdbx_strand_id
1 'polypeptide(L)'
;MNGLLCKIKTLLGFGHPELKPGEEKPPKNMNEVIERLPEDFKKYMQEERPYRRAAALAFIIIVFGLGGPLWYYSTRTYRAHFDTFPEEQTISLSVQIHLAVTNKTPESELGPLEQVILHHLQDGEVKSPLNIQWNILNEGLRDIHSLENDRIMSSESLEVYIAVVSPEQWTQFSAINVFLGRGRWAFVQYTSEKEKLLERLHTLIWEVMVDVPHLNAIVKRDMRERMEPWQIAALSPSHQKRLVWDSVPLSMNYIVQVIHVHDNASPETFRPSNIMEVIGVFAKRLRNVTKIQLSSEHLWDFEISNFFETDVQGRYTLTQGGMERLLKEVDSQLLSVESSLPVLKMIIIEVDVPVVMLDPTGEDSHGAAVASWGAVVPRIGLGETEESAQPGARVLGALRVLLGVDSDLPSTWKRSSVPLAVWEVDRMRLRAILDNSMRAISAVKALKALTVKITNVVISDDVAARATQAVRLVTEGLTNPKAPQLKKISAGRQLADEALHDPSLLAMLYFPKDQTMAVYLPIMLPTLIPLFGSIIALCKWALGWS
;
A
#
# COMPACT_ATOMS: atom_id res chain seq x y z
N MET A 1 33.01 68.44 -40.02
CA MET A 1 31.99 68.81 -39.02
C MET A 1 30.69 69.39 -39.62
N ASN A 2 30.51 69.43 -40.95
CA ASN A 2 29.28 69.98 -41.58
C ASN A 2 28.26 68.92 -42.05
N GLY A 3 28.60 67.63 -42.02
CA GLY A 3 27.67 66.55 -42.40
C GLY A 3 26.67 66.17 -41.31
N LEU A 4 27.01 66.37 -40.03
CA LEU A 4 26.14 66.02 -38.90
C LEU A 4 25.01 67.06 -38.69
N LEU A 5 25.30 68.34 -38.92
CA LEU A 5 24.32 69.43 -38.82
C LEU A 5 23.22 69.35 -39.90
N CYS A 6 23.53 68.75 -41.06
CA CYS A 6 22.55 68.59 -42.14
C CYS A 6 21.53 67.48 -41.84
N LYS A 7 21.96 66.39 -41.18
CA LYS A 7 21.08 65.27 -40.77
C LYS A 7 20.15 65.62 -39.60
N ILE A 8 20.56 66.51 -38.70
CA ILE A 8 19.72 66.93 -37.57
C ILE A 8 18.62 67.90 -38.03
N LYS A 9 18.88 68.74 -39.05
CA LYS A 9 17.85 69.62 -39.64
C LYS A 9 16.74 68.86 -40.38
N THR A 10 17.05 67.70 -40.96
CA THR A 10 16.06 66.85 -41.63
C THR A 10 15.17 66.07 -40.68
N LEU A 11 15.62 65.82 -39.44
CA LEU A 11 14.85 65.15 -38.38
C LEU A 11 13.85 66.08 -37.66
N LEU A 12 14.03 67.40 -37.72
CA LEU A 12 13.21 68.39 -37.00
C LEU A 12 12.24 69.20 -37.88
N GLY A 13 11.98 68.77 -39.12
CA GLY A 13 10.85 69.28 -39.91
C GLY A 13 10.92 70.76 -40.31
N PHE A 14 12.11 71.34 -40.46
CA PHE A 14 12.27 72.70 -40.97
C PHE A 14 13.26 72.75 -42.14
N GLY A 15 12.71 72.85 -43.35
CA GLY A 15 13.44 73.15 -44.58
C GLY A 15 12.86 72.41 -45.78
N HIS A 16 12.08 73.11 -46.62
CA HIS A 16 11.72 72.62 -47.95
C HIS A 16 12.97 72.66 -48.85
N PRO A 17 13.44 71.53 -49.42
CA PRO A 17 14.35 71.59 -50.54
C PRO A 17 13.54 71.82 -51.82
N GLU A 18 13.96 72.81 -52.61
CA GLU A 18 13.45 73.03 -53.97
C GLU A 18 13.74 71.78 -54.82
N LEU A 19 12.68 71.20 -55.39
CA LEU A 19 12.73 70.05 -56.30
C LEU A 19 13.14 70.52 -57.71
N LYS A 20 14.15 69.86 -58.30
CA LYS A 20 14.45 69.97 -59.73
C LYS A 20 13.28 69.40 -60.56
N PRO A 21 12.96 69.98 -61.74
CA PRO A 21 11.84 69.52 -62.55
C PRO A 21 12.16 68.14 -63.15
N GLY A 22 11.52 67.08 -62.63
CA GLY A 22 11.61 65.73 -63.18
C GLY A 22 11.66 64.56 -62.18
N GLU A 23 11.81 64.79 -60.87
CA GLU A 23 11.77 63.69 -59.89
C GLU A 23 10.35 63.43 -59.37
N GLU A 24 9.82 62.24 -59.67
CA GLU A 24 8.55 61.77 -59.11
C GLU A 24 8.66 61.58 -57.59
N LYS A 25 7.67 62.10 -56.85
CA LYS A 25 7.61 61.96 -55.39
C LYS A 25 7.52 60.49 -55.00
N PRO A 26 8.30 60.00 -54.02
CA PRO A 26 8.15 58.64 -53.52
C PRO A 26 6.72 58.47 -52.96
N PRO A 27 6.06 57.34 -53.25
CA PRO A 27 4.68 57.09 -52.84
C PRO A 27 4.59 57.04 -51.31
N LYS A 28 3.56 57.69 -50.74
CA LYS A 28 3.42 57.82 -49.28
C LYS A 28 2.85 56.58 -48.62
N ASN A 29 2.04 55.79 -49.34
CA ASN A 29 1.36 54.59 -48.84
C ASN A 29 1.18 53.55 -49.97
N MET A 30 0.98 52.28 -49.59
CA MET A 30 0.81 51.15 -50.53
C MET A 30 -0.32 51.38 -51.55
N ASN A 31 -1.37 52.11 -51.18
CA ASN A 31 -2.50 52.42 -52.08
C ASN A 31 -2.11 53.36 -53.22
N GLU A 32 -1.21 54.32 -52.97
CA GLU A 32 -0.71 55.25 -53.98
C GLU A 32 0.24 54.56 -54.96
N VAL A 33 0.94 53.52 -54.51
CA VAL A 33 1.72 52.60 -55.37
C VAL A 33 0.80 51.84 -56.30
N ILE A 34 -0.30 51.29 -55.77
CA ILE A 34 -1.27 50.51 -56.55
C ILE A 34 -1.97 51.36 -57.62
N GLU A 35 -2.21 52.64 -57.34
CA GLU A 35 -2.76 53.58 -58.31
C GLU A 35 -1.80 53.94 -59.45
N ARG A 36 -0.49 54.02 -59.17
CA ARG A 36 0.55 54.29 -60.18
C ARG A 36 0.94 53.09 -61.04
N LEU A 37 0.38 51.90 -60.78
CA LEU A 37 0.64 50.72 -61.60
C LEU A 37 0.01 50.86 -63.00
N PRO A 38 0.67 50.37 -64.07
CA PRO A 38 0.12 50.34 -65.43
C PRO A 38 -1.26 49.66 -65.48
N GLU A 39 -2.17 50.15 -66.32
CA GLU A 39 -3.53 49.61 -66.45
C GLU A 39 -3.54 48.12 -66.81
N ASP A 40 -2.60 47.68 -67.64
CA ASP A 40 -2.40 46.27 -68.00
C ASP A 40 -2.13 45.39 -66.76
N PHE A 41 -1.39 45.94 -65.78
CA PHE A 41 -1.07 45.26 -64.53
C PHE A 41 -2.27 45.21 -63.58
N LYS A 42 -3.11 46.25 -63.59
CA LYS A 42 -4.39 46.27 -62.84
C LYS A 42 -5.38 45.26 -63.40
N LYS A 43 -5.44 45.10 -64.73
CA LYS A 43 -6.29 44.12 -65.42
C LYS A 43 -5.83 42.69 -65.13
N TYR A 44 -4.52 42.42 -65.22
CA TYR A 44 -3.91 41.14 -64.82
C TYR A 44 -4.22 40.78 -63.36
N MET A 45 -4.07 41.75 -62.44
CA MET A 45 -4.38 41.58 -61.01
C MET A 45 -5.87 41.32 -60.73
N GLN A 46 -6.78 41.72 -61.62
CA GLN A 46 -8.21 41.42 -61.52
C GLN A 46 -8.53 40.01 -62.03
N GLU A 47 -7.88 39.58 -63.12
CA GLU A 47 -8.02 38.25 -63.71
C GLU A 47 -7.45 37.13 -62.82
N GLU A 48 -6.40 37.40 -62.02
CA GLU A 48 -5.82 36.44 -61.07
C GLU A 48 -6.58 36.30 -59.73
N ARG A 49 -7.51 37.21 -59.41
CA ARG A 49 -8.28 37.17 -58.14
C ARG A 49 -8.94 35.82 -57.84
N PRO A 50 -9.63 35.14 -58.78
CA PRO A 50 -10.22 33.83 -58.53
C PRO A 50 -9.16 32.77 -58.19
N TYR A 51 -8.01 32.77 -58.85
CA TYR A 51 -6.92 31.83 -58.58
C TYR A 51 -6.29 32.06 -57.22
N ARG A 52 -6.07 33.33 -56.82
CA ARG A 52 -5.58 33.67 -55.47
C ARG A 52 -6.55 33.24 -54.37
N ARG A 53 -7.86 33.36 -54.61
CA ARG A 53 -8.91 32.89 -53.68
C ARG A 53 -8.93 31.37 -53.59
N ALA A 54 -8.90 30.68 -54.73
CA ALA A 54 -8.84 29.23 -54.78
C ALA A 54 -7.58 28.69 -54.09
N ALA A 55 -6.42 29.32 -54.31
CA ALA A 55 -5.16 28.97 -53.66
C ALA A 55 -5.20 29.19 -52.13
N ALA A 56 -5.74 30.33 -51.67
CA ALA A 56 -5.89 30.60 -50.23
C ALA A 56 -6.83 29.59 -49.56
N LEU A 57 -7.94 29.24 -50.22
CA LEU A 57 -8.90 28.25 -49.72
C LEU A 57 -8.29 26.83 -49.72
N ALA A 58 -7.57 26.45 -50.78
CA ALA A 58 -6.83 25.20 -50.83
C ALA A 58 -5.75 25.11 -49.74
N PHE A 59 -5.01 26.20 -49.49
CA PHE A 59 -4.02 26.27 -48.42
C PHE A 59 -4.65 26.08 -47.04
N ILE A 60 -5.79 26.74 -46.76
CA ILE A 60 -6.56 26.55 -45.52
C ILE A 60 -7.01 25.09 -45.38
N ILE A 61 -7.55 24.49 -46.43
CA ILE A 61 -7.97 23.08 -46.43
C ILE A 61 -6.80 22.15 -46.16
N ILE A 62 -5.63 22.37 -46.77
CA ILE A 62 -4.44 21.54 -46.55
C ILE A 62 -3.95 21.68 -45.10
N VAL A 63 -3.86 22.91 -44.58
CA VAL A 63 -3.33 23.15 -43.24
C VAL A 63 -4.27 22.59 -42.16
N PHE A 64 -5.60 22.77 -42.29
CA PHE A 64 -6.53 22.18 -41.33
C PHE A 64 -6.79 20.69 -41.56
N GLY A 65 -6.82 20.23 -42.81
CA GLY A 65 -7.13 18.85 -43.17
C GLY A 65 -5.95 17.88 -42.99
N LEU A 66 -4.72 18.34 -43.19
CA LEU A 66 -3.50 17.53 -43.00
C LEU A 66 -2.65 18.02 -41.82
N GLY A 67 -2.41 19.34 -41.74
CA GLY A 67 -1.55 19.92 -40.71
C GLY A 67 -2.12 19.79 -39.29
N GLY A 68 -3.42 20.04 -39.12
CA GLY A 68 -4.12 19.87 -37.83
C GLY A 68 -4.03 18.44 -37.28
N PRO A 69 -4.42 17.42 -38.04
CA PRO A 69 -4.27 16.02 -37.62
C PRO A 69 -2.81 15.63 -37.38
N LEU A 70 -1.89 15.99 -38.28
CA LEU A 70 -0.47 15.68 -38.12
C LEU A 70 0.09 16.25 -36.81
N TRP A 71 -0.22 17.51 -36.51
CA TRP A 71 0.14 18.17 -35.27
C TRP A 71 -0.43 17.45 -34.05
N TYR A 72 -1.72 17.09 -34.11
CA TYR A 72 -2.36 16.37 -33.01
C TYR A 72 -1.70 15.00 -32.76
N TYR A 73 -1.39 14.24 -33.83
CA TYR A 73 -0.74 12.93 -33.72
C TYR A 73 0.73 13.02 -33.27
N SER A 74 1.45 14.08 -33.62
CA SER A 74 2.86 14.27 -33.23
C SER A 74 3.03 14.86 -31.83
N THR A 75 2.02 15.57 -31.31
CA THR A 75 2.08 16.23 -29.99
C THR A 75 1.30 15.50 -28.90
N ARG A 76 0.53 14.46 -29.23
CA ARG A 76 -0.14 13.63 -28.23
C ARG A 76 0.86 12.78 -27.46
N THR A 77 0.68 12.73 -26.14
CA THR A 77 1.40 11.81 -25.28
C THR A 77 0.93 10.38 -25.53
N TYR A 78 1.84 9.47 -25.85
CA TYR A 78 1.52 8.06 -26.04
C TYR A 78 1.07 7.40 -24.73
N ARG A 79 0.01 6.57 -24.79
CA ARG A 79 -0.53 5.83 -23.66
C ARG A 79 -1.03 4.47 -24.13
N ALA A 80 -0.36 3.40 -23.71
CA ALA A 80 -0.86 2.06 -23.88
C ALA A 80 -2.14 1.84 -23.04
N HIS A 81 -3.08 1.07 -23.58
CA HIS A 81 -4.29 0.68 -22.86
C HIS A 81 -3.98 -0.45 -21.88
N PHE A 82 -4.58 -0.41 -20.70
CA PHE A 82 -4.46 -1.46 -19.69
C PHE A 82 -5.80 -1.70 -18.99
N ASP A 83 -5.99 -2.93 -18.53
CA ASP A 83 -7.19 -3.33 -17.80
C ASP A 83 -7.23 -2.69 -16.40
N THR A 84 -8.44 -2.41 -15.91
CA THR A 84 -8.66 -1.86 -14.57
C THR A 84 -9.71 -2.68 -13.84
N PHE A 85 -9.63 -2.73 -12.51
CA PHE A 85 -10.69 -3.33 -11.72
C PHE A 85 -12.02 -2.57 -11.91
N PRO A 86 -13.17 -3.27 -11.91
CA PRO A 86 -14.50 -2.66 -11.84
C PRO A 86 -14.62 -1.68 -10.67
N GLU A 87 -15.41 -0.60 -10.83
CA GLU A 87 -15.58 0.40 -9.78
C GLU A 87 -16.25 -0.17 -8.51
N GLU A 88 -17.11 -1.18 -8.68
CA GLU A 88 -17.81 -1.92 -7.62
C GLU A 88 -17.18 -3.30 -7.37
N GLN A 89 -15.86 -3.44 -7.57
CA GLN A 89 -15.18 -4.71 -7.32
C GLN A 89 -15.38 -5.16 -5.86
N THR A 90 -16.04 -6.30 -5.66
CA THR A 90 -16.20 -6.93 -4.35
C THR A 90 -15.14 -7.99 -4.12
N ILE A 91 -14.75 -8.18 -2.85
CA ILE A 91 -13.86 -9.26 -2.41
C ILE A 91 -14.72 -10.22 -1.60
N SER A 92 -15.20 -11.28 -2.25
CA SER A 92 -16.04 -12.29 -1.60
C SER A 92 -15.19 -13.44 -1.05
N LEU A 93 -15.30 -13.70 0.24
CA LEU A 93 -14.61 -14.78 0.94
C LEU A 93 -15.66 -15.69 1.58
N SER A 94 -15.51 -17.01 1.49
CA SER A 94 -16.43 -17.97 2.10
C SER A 94 -15.74 -18.75 3.20
N VAL A 95 -16.15 -18.52 4.44
CA VAL A 95 -15.60 -19.17 5.64
C VAL A 95 -16.48 -20.38 6.00
N GLN A 96 -15.87 -21.56 6.07
CA GLN A 96 -16.53 -22.80 6.46
C GLN A 96 -16.24 -23.11 7.93
N ILE A 97 -17.26 -23.11 8.78
CA ILE A 97 -17.17 -23.38 10.21
C ILE A 97 -17.56 -24.83 10.45
N HIS A 98 -16.61 -25.66 10.85
CA HIS A 98 -16.83 -27.03 11.26
C HIS A 98 -17.10 -27.08 12.75
N LEU A 99 -18.31 -27.52 13.11
CA LEU A 99 -18.77 -27.63 14.48
C LEU A 99 -18.87 -29.11 14.85
N ALA A 100 -18.14 -29.51 15.90
CA ALA A 100 -18.22 -30.86 16.46
C ALA A 100 -18.63 -30.82 17.92
N VAL A 101 -19.11 -31.96 18.42
CA VAL A 101 -19.57 -32.11 19.80
C VAL A 101 -18.98 -33.35 20.43
N THR A 102 -18.63 -33.32 21.71
CA THR A 102 -18.00 -34.48 22.38
C THR A 102 -18.97 -35.39 23.14
N ASN A 103 -20.21 -34.94 23.35
CA ASN A 103 -21.25 -35.71 24.02
C ASN A 103 -22.62 -35.53 23.32
N LYS A 104 -23.54 -36.48 23.53
CA LYS A 104 -24.89 -36.47 22.94
C LYS A 104 -25.82 -35.40 23.52
N THR A 105 -25.54 -34.93 24.74
CA THR A 105 -26.34 -33.89 25.41
C THR A 105 -26.33 -32.56 24.61
N PRO A 106 -25.16 -31.98 24.26
CA PRO A 106 -25.10 -30.79 23.41
C PRO A 106 -25.50 -31.04 21.94
N GLU A 107 -25.49 -32.27 21.44
CA GLU A 107 -25.85 -32.61 20.06
C GLU A 107 -27.30 -32.23 19.70
N SER A 108 -28.25 -32.47 20.61
CA SER A 108 -29.66 -32.11 20.40
C SER A 108 -29.94 -30.60 20.40
N GLU A 109 -29.06 -29.81 21.04
CA GLU A 109 -29.22 -28.36 21.17
C GLU A 109 -28.46 -27.57 20.10
N LEU A 110 -27.54 -28.24 19.40
CA LEU A 110 -26.66 -27.62 18.42
C LEU A 110 -27.41 -27.15 17.17
N GLY A 111 -28.38 -27.94 16.67
CA GLY A 111 -29.10 -27.62 15.44
C GLY A 111 -29.79 -26.24 15.47
N PRO A 112 -30.60 -25.92 16.51
CA PRO A 112 -31.16 -24.57 16.68
C PRO A 112 -30.09 -23.48 16.85
N LEU A 113 -28.99 -23.80 17.56
CA LEU A 113 -27.90 -22.87 17.82
C LEU A 113 -27.13 -22.49 16.55
N GLU A 114 -26.97 -23.42 15.60
CA GLU A 114 -26.31 -23.16 14.31
C GLU A 114 -27.02 -22.05 13.53
N GLN A 115 -28.34 -22.06 13.48
CA GLN A 115 -29.11 -21.02 12.78
C GLN A 115 -28.96 -19.65 13.45
N VAL A 116 -28.95 -19.63 14.79
CA VAL A 116 -28.80 -18.38 15.56
C VAL A 116 -27.38 -17.82 15.40
N ILE A 117 -26.35 -18.66 15.48
CA ILE A 117 -24.95 -18.27 15.24
C ILE A 117 -24.80 -17.71 13.82
N LEU A 118 -25.33 -18.42 12.82
CA LEU A 118 -25.23 -17.99 11.42
C LEU A 118 -25.89 -16.62 11.22
N HIS A 119 -27.05 -16.39 11.83
CA HIS A 119 -27.74 -15.11 11.77
C HIS A 119 -26.91 -13.99 12.45
N HIS A 120 -26.38 -14.24 13.65
CA HIS A 120 -25.50 -13.27 14.34
C HIS A 120 -24.25 -12.92 13.53
N LEU A 121 -23.61 -13.90 12.89
CA LEU A 121 -22.44 -13.67 12.04
C LEU A 121 -22.78 -12.88 10.77
N GLN A 122 -24.00 -13.02 10.24
CA GLN A 122 -24.48 -12.26 9.08
C GLN A 122 -24.89 -10.83 9.42
N ASP A 123 -25.38 -10.60 10.64
CA ASP A 123 -25.76 -9.27 11.13
C ASP A 123 -24.54 -8.40 11.48
N GLY A 124 -23.40 -9.04 11.78
CA GLY A 124 -22.15 -8.35 12.06
C GLY A 124 -21.70 -7.42 10.92
N GLU A 125 -21.22 -6.23 11.29
CA GLU A 125 -20.78 -5.23 10.32
C GLU A 125 -19.53 -5.68 9.56
N VAL A 126 -19.66 -5.95 8.25
CA VAL A 126 -18.54 -6.18 7.32
C VAL A 126 -18.44 -5.00 6.36
N LYS A 127 -17.27 -4.35 6.32
CA LYS A 127 -17.06 -3.14 5.53
C LYS A 127 -16.83 -3.46 4.05
N SER A 128 -17.69 -2.92 3.17
CA SER A 128 -17.52 -2.99 1.70
C SER A 128 -16.15 -2.40 1.26
N PRO A 129 -15.43 -3.01 0.29
CA PRO A 129 -15.87 -4.05 -0.66
C PRO A 129 -15.74 -5.50 -0.17
N LEU A 130 -15.34 -5.73 1.08
CA LEU A 130 -15.27 -7.09 1.63
C LEU A 130 -16.68 -7.65 1.85
N ASN A 131 -16.87 -8.91 1.45
CA ASN A 131 -18.07 -9.67 1.74
C ASN A 131 -17.66 -11.06 2.28
N ILE A 132 -18.18 -11.44 3.45
CA ILE A 132 -17.90 -12.74 4.06
C ILE A 132 -19.16 -13.59 4.04
N GLN A 133 -19.09 -14.72 3.36
CA GLN A 133 -20.14 -15.73 3.32
C GLN A 133 -19.84 -16.82 4.35
N TRP A 134 -20.74 -16.96 5.32
CA TRP A 134 -20.63 -17.92 6.41
C TRP A 134 -21.35 -19.21 6.08
N ASN A 135 -20.70 -20.36 6.26
CA ASN A 135 -21.31 -21.67 6.13
C ASN A 135 -20.94 -22.52 7.35
N ILE A 136 -21.92 -23.11 8.03
CA ILE A 136 -21.67 -24.01 9.16
C ILE A 136 -21.88 -25.46 8.70
N LEU A 137 -20.92 -26.32 9.04
CA LEU A 137 -20.93 -27.75 8.78
C LEU A 137 -20.90 -28.47 10.13
N ASN A 138 -21.95 -29.24 10.41
CA ASN A 138 -22.02 -30.06 11.60
C ASN A 138 -21.31 -31.40 11.36
N GLU A 139 -20.22 -31.62 12.07
CA GLU A 139 -19.42 -32.85 12.05
C GLU A 139 -19.96 -33.93 13.00
N GLY A 140 -20.95 -33.59 13.82
CA GLY A 140 -21.62 -34.47 14.77
C GLY A 140 -20.75 -34.84 15.97
N LEU A 141 -21.07 -35.99 16.57
CA LEU A 141 -20.36 -36.54 17.72
C LEU A 141 -18.94 -36.99 17.33
N ARG A 142 -17.94 -36.45 18.02
CA ARG A 142 -16.51 -36.80 17.86
C ARG A 142 -15.85 -36.99 19.20
N ASP A 143 -14.93 -37.96 19.26
CA ASP A 143 -14.15 -38.20 20.48
C ASP A 143 -13.12 -37.09 20.73
N ILE A 144 -12.98 -36.67 22.00
CA ILE A 144 -12.10 -35.56 22.38
C ILE A 144 -10.64 -35.86 22.07
N HIS A 145 -10.16 -37.08 22.32
CA HIS A 145 -8.77 -37.46 22.05
C HIS A 145 -8.48 -37.51 20.56
N SER A 146 -9.45 -37.88 19.73
CA SER A 146 -9.32 -37.80 18.28
C SER A 146 -9.18 -36.34 17.82
N LEU A 147 -9.95 -35.41 18.38
CA LEU A 147 -9.91 -33.99 18.01
C LEU A 147 -8.61 -33.31 18.46
N GLU A 148 -8.11 -33.63 19.65
CA GLU A 148 -6.83 -33.12 20.17
C GLU A 148 -5.62 -33.58 19.33
N ASN A 149 -5.71 -34.79 18.77
CA ASN A 149 -4.65 -35.39 17.96
C ASN A 149 -4.83 -35.21 16.45
N ASP A 150 -5.89 -34.51 16.00
CA ASP A 150 -6.12 -34.19 14.59
C ASP A 150 -5.06 -33.19 14.10
N ARG A 151 -3.97 -33.74 13.58
CA ARG A 151 -2.81 -33.00 13.08
C ARG A 151 -2.86 -32.87 11.56
N ILE A 152 -3.42 -31.75 11.12
CA ILE A 152 -3.18 -30.98 9.87
C ILE A 152 -3.19 -31.80 8.55
N MET A 153 -4.20 -31.53 7.71
CA MET A 153 -4.00 -31.42 6.27
C MET A 153 -4.04 -29.93 5.88
N SER A 154 -3.02 -29.47 5.18
CA SER A 154 -2.94 -28.10 4.65
C SER A 154 -4.03 -27.92 3.60
N SER A 155 -5.17 -27.34 3.99
CA SER A 155 -6.20 -26.98 3.03
C SER A 155 -6.02 -25.56 2.52
N GLU A 156 -6.21 -25.36 1.22
CA GLU A 156 -6.29 -24.02 0.67
C GLU A 156 -7.63 -23.33 0.97
N SER A 157 -8.59 -24.02 1.60
CA SER A 157 -9.87 -23.45 2.02
C SER A 157 -9.78 -22.60 3.29
N LEU A 158 -10.72 -21.67 3.44
CA LEU A 158 -10.92 -20.87 4.64
C LEU A 158 -11.84 -21.62 5.60
N GLU A 159 -11.24 -22.35 6.54
CA GLU A 159 -11.96 -23.21 7.46
C GLU A 159 -11.68 -22.86 8.93
N VAL A 160 -12.70 -23.00 9.77
CA VAL A 160 -12.67 -22.71 11.21
C VAL A 160 -13.19 -23.95 11.94
N TYR A 161 -12.42 -24.53 12.84
CA TYR A 161 -12.75 -25.78 13.52
C TYR A 161 -13.03 -25.57 15.00
N ILE A 162 -14.25 -25.90 15.44
CA ILE A 162 -14.70 -25.67 16.81
C ILE A 162 -15.37 -26.93 17.36
N ALA A 163 -14.91 -27.36 18.53
CA ALA A 163 -15.45 -28.48 19.27
C ALA A 163 -16.12 -27.98 20.55
N VAL A 164 -17.40 -28.27 20.72
CA VAL A 164 -18.14 -28.00 21.96
C VAL A 164 -18.00 -29.21 22.88
N VAL A 165 -17.38 -29.00 24.04
CA VAL A 165 -16.95 -30.04 24.97
C VAL A 165 -17.82 -30.05 26.23
N SER A 166 -18.29 -31.22 26.65
CA SER A 166 -19.04 -31.33 27.91
C SER A 166 -18.18 -30.99 29.13
N PRO A 167 -18.76 -30.46 30.23
CA PRO A 167 -18.00 -30.17 31.45
C PRO A 167 -17.29 -31.39 32.05
N GLU A 168 -17.86 -32.59 31.87
CA GLU A 168 -17.32 -33.87 32.35
C GLU A 168 -16.00 -34.26 31.67
N GLN A 169 -15.82 -33.85 30.42
CA GLN A 169 -14.63 -34.14 29.61
C GLN A 169 -13.65 -32.97 29.54
N TRP A 170 -13.93 -31.88 30.25
CA TRP A 170 -13.12 -30.66 30.23
C TRP A 170 -11.85 -30.83 31.05
N THR A 171 -10.69 -30.85 30.38
CA THR A 171 -9.38 -31.09 31.01
C THR A 171 -8.69 -29.82 31.50
N GLN A 172 -9.21 -28.64 31.17
CA GLN A 172 -8.60 -27.37 31.55
C GLN A 172 -9.10 -26.88 32.91
N PHE A 173 -8.35 -25.96 33.50
CA PHE A 173 -8.73 -25.32 34.76
C PHE A 173 -10.15 -24.72 34.67
N SER A 174 -10.93 -24.79 35.75
CA SER A 174 -12.36 -24.46 35.74
C SER A 174 -12.68 -23.01 35.36
N ALA A 175 -11.76 -22.08 35.57
CA ALA A 175 -11.92 -20.69 35.12
C ALA A 175 -11.72 -20.53 33.60
N ILE A 176 -11.18 -21.54 32.92
CA ILE A 176 -10.95 -21.53 31.47
C ILE A 176 -12.18 -22.11 30.78
N ASN A 177 -12.81 -21.31 29.92
CA ASN A 177 -14.00 -21.71 29.16
C ASN A 177 -13.74 -21.95 27.67
N VAL A 178 -12.63 -21.44 27.13
CA VAL A 178 -12.19 -21.67 25.76
C VAL A 178 -10.71 -22.04 25.74
N PHE A 179 -10.38 -23.12 25.06
CA PHE A 179 -9.02 -23.59 24.88
C PHE A 179 -8.65 -23.71 23.41
N LEU A 180 -7.66 -22.92 23.00
CA LEU A 180 -7.11 -22.94 21.65
C LEU A 180 -5.99 -23.99 21.60
N GLY A 181 -6.31 -25.14 20.99
CA GLY A 181 -5.45 -26.30 20.92
C GLY A 181 -4.21 -26.10 20.05
N ARG A 182 -3.32 -27.10 20.07
CA ARG A 182 -2.15 -27.15 19.17
C ARG A 182 -2.53 -27.51 17.73
N GLY A 183 -3.61 -28.27 17.56
CA GLY A 183 -4.14 -28.67 16.27
C GLY A 183 -5.01 -27.58 15.63
N ARG A 184 -5.90 -28.00 14.72
CA ARG A 184 -6.85 -27.11 14.05
C ARG A 184 -8.06 -26.74 14.92
N TRP A 185 -8.42 -27.61 15.87
CA TRP A 185 -9.63 -27.48 16.69
C TRP A 185 -9.43 -26.51 17.86
N ALA A 186 -10.39 -25.58 17.99
CA ALA A 186 -10.61 -24.82 19.21
C ALA A 186 -11.68 -25.52 20.06
N PHE A 187 -11.47 -25.59 21.37
CA PHE A 187 -12.37 -26.27 22.30
C PHE A 187 -13.14 -25.23 23.11
N VAL A 188 -14.46 -25.36 23.15
CA VAL A 188 -15.37 -24.48 23.89
C VAL A 188 -16.12 -25.30 24.92
N GLN A 189 -16.04 -24.91 26.19
CA GLN A 189 -16.77 -25.58 27.25
C GLN A 189 -18.27 -25.30 27.12
N TYR A 190 -19.05 -26.37 27.02
CA TYR A 190 -20.50 -26.32 27.02
C TYR A 190 -21.04 -25.75 28.33
N THR A 191 -22.08 -24.94 28.24
CA THR A 191 -22.82 -24.37 29.36
C THR A 191 -24.32 -24.49 29.09
N SER A 192 -25.11 -24.73 30.14
CA SER A 192 -26.57 -24.82 30.02
C SER A 192 -27.22 -23.48 29.64
N GLU A 193 -26.52 -22.37 29.88
CA GLU A 193 -26.96 -21.04 29.48
C GLU A 193 -26.64 -20.78 28.00
N LYS A 194 -27.66 -20.92 27.13
CA LYS A 194 -27.53 -20.83 25.67
C LYS A 194 -26.94 -19.50 25.20
N GLU A 195 -27.32 -18.39 25.83
CA GLU A 195 -26.82 -17.05 25.50
C GLU A 195 -25.30 -16.94 25.73
N LYS A 196 -24.79 -17.47 26.84
CA LYS A 196 -23.35 -17.49 27.14
C LYS A 196 -22.57 -18.37 26.17
N LEU A 197 -23.12 -19.51 25.76
CA LEU A 197 -22.48 -20.38 24.76
C LEU A 197 -22.44 -19.70 23.39
N LEU A 198 -23.55 -19.06 23.00
CA LEU A 198 -23.67 -18.29 21.77
C LEU A 198 -22.65 -17.16 21.71
N GLU A 199 -22.55 -16.35 22.78
CA GLU A 199 -21.58 -15.26 22.89
C GLU A 199 -20.14 -15.78 22.76
N ARG A 200 -19.79 -16.86 23.47
CA ARG A 200 -18.45 -17.49 23.39
C ARG A 200 -18.13 -17.93 21.96
N LEU A 201 -19.05 -18.61 21.29
CA LEU A 201 -18.87 -19.09 19.92
C LEU A 201 -18.75 -17.92 18.94
N HIS A 202 -19.62 -16.92 19.07
CA HIS A 202 -19.58 -15.73 18.24
C HIS A 202 -18.25 -14.99 18.41
N THR A 203 -17.84 -14.63 19.63
CA THR A 203 -16.56 -13.96 19.90
C THR A 203 -15.37 -14.79 19.39
N LEU A 204 -15.42 -16.11 19.56
CA LEU A 204 -14.35 -17.00 19.12
C LEU A 204 -14.21 -16.98 17.59
N ILE A 205 -15.32 -17.02 16.85
CA ILE A 205 -15.30 -16.99 15.38
C ILE A 205 -14.96 -15.59 14.88
N TRP A 206 -15.70 -14.58 15.34
CA TRP A 206 -15.72 -13.22 14.81
C TRP A 206 -14.48 -12.41 15.20
N GLU A 207 -14.14 -12.36 16.49
CA GLU A 207 -13.04 -11.51 17.00
C GLU A 207 -11.71 -12.25 17.01
N VAL A 208 -11.73 -13.56 17.28
CA VAL A 208 -10.52 -14.37 17.36
C VAL A 208 -10.27 -15.06 16.03
N MET A 209 -10.85 -16.21 15.69
CA MET A 209 -10.37 -17.03 14.57
C MET A 209 -10.36 -16.31 13.21
N VAL A 210 -11.39 -15.51 12.89
CA VAL A 210 -11.46 -14.74 11.63
C VAL A 210 -10.95 -13.31 11.78
N ASP A 211 -11.16 -12.69 12.95
CA ASP A 211 -10.76 -11.31 13.26
C ASP A 211 -11.35 -10.28 12.28
N VAL A 212 -12.68 -10.32 12.12
CA VAL A 212 -13.42 -9.41 11.23
C VAL A 212 -13.18 -7.93 11.56
N PRO A 213 -13.08 -7.50 12.84
CA PRO A 213 -12.72 -6.12 13.16
C PRO A 213 -11.40 -5.68 12.51
N HIS A 214 -10.38 -6.55 12.52
CA HIS A 214 -9.11 -6.27 11.86
C HIS A 214 -9.24 -6.22 10.33
N LEU A 215 -10.02 -7.12 9.72
CA LEU A 215 -10.29 -7.08 8.27
C LEU A 215 -11.00 -5.76 7.87
N ASN A 216 -11.94 -5.30 8.68
CA ASN A 216 -12.60 -4.01 8.48
C ASN A 216 -11.62 -2.84 8.58
N ALA A 217 -10.66 -2.90 9.50
CA ALA A 217 -9.61 -1.88 9.63
C ALA A 217 -8.73 -1.80 8.36
N ILE A 218 -8.40 -2.94 7.74
CA ILE A 218 -7.65 -2.99 6.47
C ILE A 218 -8.44 -2.32 5.35
N VAL A 219 -9.73 -2.61 5.25
CA VAL A 219 -10.60 -1.99 4.25
C VAL A 219 -10.66 -0.47 4.45
N LYS A 220 -10.92 0.00 5.67
CA LYS A 220 -10.95 1.44 6.02
C LYS A 220 -9.64 2.14 5.65
N ARG A 221 -8.50 1.52 5.99
CA ARG A 221 -7.17 2.03 5.69
C ARG A 221 -6.96 2.24 4.19
N ASP A 222 -7.26 1.23 3.37
CA ASP A 222 -7.01 1.29 1.93
C ASP A 222 -8.02 2.18 1.18
N MET A 223 -9.24 2.30 1.72
CA MET A 223 -10.23 3.29 1.27
C MET A 223 -9.90 4.73 1.70
N ARG A 224 -8.85 4.92 2.52
CA ARG A 224 -8.42 6.22 3.09
C ARG A 224 -9.49 6.86 3.98
N GLU A 225 -10.32 6.06 4.62
CA GLU A 225 -11.27 6.49 5.64
C GLU A 225 -10.52 6.64 6.97
N ARG A 226 -10.37 7.87 7.47
CA ARG A 226 -9.77 8.12 8.77
C ARG A 226 -10.78 7.78 9.87
N MET A 227 -10.30 7.17 10.95
CA MET A 227 -11.09 7.02 12.17
C MET A 227 -11.01 8.31 12.98
N GLU A 228 -12.16 8.81 13.38
CA GLU A 228 -12.26 9.95 14.27
C GLU A 228 -11.91 9.54 15.71
N PRO A 229 -11.39 10.45 16.56
CA PRO A 229 -10.98 10.12 17.93
C PRO A 229 -12.08 9.46 18.77
N TRP A 230 -13.34 9.88 18.59
CA TRP A 230 -14.48 9.28 19.28
C TRP A 230 -14.78 7.85 18.82
N GLN A 231 -14.51 7.52 17.54
CA GLN A 231 -14.65 6.16 17.03
C GLN A 231 -13.57 5.25 17.62
N ILE A 232 -12.35 5.76 17.78
CA ILE A 232 -11.25 5.05 18.44
C ILE A 232 -11.59 4.79 19.91
N ALA A 233 -12.11 5.80 20.62
CA ALA A 233 -12.52 5.66 22.01
C ALA A 233 -13.69 4.68 22.22
N ALA A 234 -14.54 4.50 21.20
CA ALA A 234 -15.64 3.54 21.22
C ALA A 234 -15.21 2.08 20.96
N LEU A 235 -13.98 1.85 20.51
CA LEU A 235 -13.43 0.50 20.34
C LEU A 235 -13.22 -0.18 21.70
N SER A 236 -13.25 -1.51 21.72
CA SER A 236 -12.87 -2.27 22.90
C SER A 236 -11.39 -2.01 23.27
N PRO A 237 -11.00 -2.15 24.56
CA PRO A 237 -9.61 -1.94 24.98
C PRO A 237 -8.58 -2.79 24.22
N SER A 238 -8.95 -4.03 23.86
CA SER A 238 -8.12 -4.92 23.04
C SER A 238 -7.88 -4.35 21.64
N HIS A 239 -8.93 -3.85 20.98
CA HIS A 239 -8.84 -3.22 19.67
C HIS A 239 -8.05 -1.90 19.72
N GLN A 240 -8.21 -1.10 20.78
CA GLN A 240 -7.44 0.14 20.96
C GLN A 240 -5.92 -0.14 21.05
N LYS A 241 -5.52 -1.14 21.84
CA LYS A 241 -4.12 -1.57 21.95
C LYS A 241 -3.54 -2.08 20.63
N ARG A 242 -4.36 -2.80 19.86
CA ARG A 242 -3.96 -3.40 18.58
C ARG A 242 -3.96 -2.41 17.41
N LEU A 243 -4.66 -1.28 17.52
CA LEU A 243 -4.92 -0.35 16.44
C LEU A 243 -3.68 0.06 15.64
N VAL A 244 -2.58 0.37 16.35
CA VAL A 244 -1.31 0.76 15.72
C VAL A 244 -0.78 -0.37 14.83
N TRP A 245 -0.78 -1.60 15.34
CA TRP A 245 -0.30 -2.80 14.64
C TRP A 245 -1.23 -3.22 13.49
N ASP A 246 -2.53 -3.05 13.70
CA ASP A 246 -3.56 -3.39 12.73
C ASP A 246 -3.57 -2.42 11.54
N SER A 247 -3.06 -1.19 11.73
CA SER A 247 -2.89 -0.21 10.66
C SER A 247 -1.75 -0.55 9.69
N VAL A 248 -0.79 -1.38 10.11
CA VAL A 248 0.40 -1.72 9.32
C VAL A 248 0.05 -2.78 8.27
N PRO A 249 0.42 -2.58 6.99
CA PRO A 249 0.21 -3.58 5.96
C PRO A 249 1.12 -4.78 6.11
N LEU A 250 0.59 -5.94 5.69
CA LEU A 250 1.39 -7.15 5.67
C LEU A 250 2.21 -7.21 4.39
N SER A 251 3.51 -7.44 4.52
CA SER A 251 4.41 -7.73 3.40
C SER A 251 4.51 -9.23 3.16
N MET A 252 4.70 -9.59 1.89
CA MET A 252 4.93 -10.99 1.48
C MET A 252 6.37 -11.42 1.72
N ASN A 253 7.28 -10.47 1.85
CA ASN A 253 8.67 -10.73 2.17
C ASN A 253 9.12 -9.75 3.27
N TYR A 254 9.73 -10.28 4.31
CA TYR A 254 10.37 -9.51 5.37
C TYR A 254 11.83 -9.95 5.51
N ILE A 255 12.69 -9.02 5.87
CA ILE A 255 14.01 -9.32 6.41
C ILE A 255 13.91 -9.12 7.93
N VAL A 256 14.19 -10.16 8.71
CA VAL A 256 14.34 -10.05 10.16
C VAL A 256 15.83 -10.04 10.46
N GLN A 257 16.31 -8.90 10.93
CA GLN A 257 17.71 -8.67 11.28
C GLN A 257 17.85 -8.74 12.79
N VAL A 258 18.55 -9.74 13.31
CA VAL A 258 18.84 -9.88 14.75
C VAL A 258 20.16 -9.18 15.05
N ILE A 259 20.11 -8.14 15.87
CA ILE A 259 21.25 -7.29 16.19
C ILE A 259 21.59 -7.54 17.66
N HIS A 260 22.72 -8.20 17.91
CA HIS A 260 23.23 -8.42 19.25
C HIS A 260 24.10 -7.23 19.64
N VAL A 261 23.76 -6.57 20.75
CA VAL A 261 24.46 -5.38 21.22
C VAL A 261 25.23 -5.71 22.49
N HIS A 262 26.55 -5.65 22.40
CA HIS A 262 27.47 -6.08 23.46
C HIS A 262 28.20 -4.87 24.05
N ASP A 263 28.26 -4.82 25.38
CA ASP A 263 29.03 -3.80 26.13
C ASP A 263 30.55 -4.05 26.04
N ASN A 264 30.95 -5.30 25.77
CA ASN A 264 32.33 -5.75 25.81
C ASN A 264 32.95 -5.87 24.41
N ALA A 265 34.28 -5.70 24.34
CA ALA A 265 35.08 -5.80 23.11
C ALA A 265 35.28 -7.22 22.57
N SER A 266 35.04 -8.26 23.40
CA SER A 266 35.49 -9.62 23.10
C SER A 266 34.32 -10.58 22.82
N PRO A 267 34.36 -11.32 21.70
CA PRO A 267 33.39 -12.36 21.38
C PRO A 267 33.54 -13.65 22.21
N GLU A 268 34.59 -13.79 23.02
CA GLU A 268 34.89 -15.02 23.76
C GLU A 268 33.88 -15.35 24.86
N THR A 269 33.12 -14.38 25.36
CA THR A 269 32.07 -14.57 26.37
C THR A 269 30.68 -14.82 25.75
N PHE A 270 30.53 -14.67 24.43
CA PHE A 270 29.24 -14.78 23.78
C PHE A 270 28.78 -16.25 23.68
N ARG A 271 27.68 -16.55 24.36
CA ARG A 271 26.97 -17.81 24.17
C ARG A 271 25.93 -17.63 23.07
N PRO A 272 26.06 -18.33 21.92
CA PRO A 272 25.07 -18.22 20.87
C PRO A 272 23.71 -18.66 21.40
N SER A 273 22.79 -17.71 21.46
CA SER A 273 21.42 -17.98 21.82
C SER A 273 20.72 -18.72 20.68
N ASN A 274 19.77 -19.59 21.01
CA ASN A 274 18.97 -20.33 20.03
C ASN A 274 17.97 -19.44 19.26
N ILE A 275 18.11 -18.11 19.32
CA ILE A 275 17.19 -17.13 18.73
C ILE A 275 17.02 -17.39 17.23
N MET A 276 18.13 -17.55 16.50
CA MET A 276 18.08 -17.77 15.05
C MET A 276 17.35 -19.07 14.68
N GLU A 277 17.54 -20.15 15.44
CA GLU A 277 16.83 -21.41 15.24
C GLU A 277 15.33 -21.25 15.54
N VAL A 278 15.00 -20.60 16.64
CA VAL A 278 13.62 -20.32 17.06
C VAL A 278 12.87 -19.49 16.01
N ILE A 279 13.48 -18.42 15.50
CA ILE A 279 12.90 -17.62 14.40
C ILE A 279 12.83 -18.47 13.12
N GLY A 280 13.82 -19.32 12.84
CA GLY A 280 13.80 -20.24 11.70
C GLY A 280 12.58 -21.18 11.71
N VAL A 281 12.25 -21.75 12.86
CA VAL A 281 11.04 -22.59 13.04
C VAL A 281 9.77 -21.77 12.81
N PHE A 282 9.71 -20.55 13.34
CA PHE A 282 8.59 -19.64 13.13
C PHE A 282 8.41 -19.26 11.65
N ALA A 283 9.49 -18.87 10.98
CA ALA A 283 9.53 -18.56 9.55
C ALA A 283 9.06 -19.74 8.69
N LYS A 284 9.48 -20.97 9.03
CA LYS A 284 9.05 -22.18 8.31
C LYS A 284 7.54 -22.41 8.40
N ARG A 285 6.90 -22.07 9.52
CA ARG A 285 5.43 -22.16 9.68
C ARG A 285 4.71 -21.10 8.85
N LEU A 286 5.31 -19.93 8.66
CA LEU A 286 4.73 -18.81 7.90
C LEU A 286 4.99 -18.84 6.40
N ARG A 287 5.85 -19.73 5.89
CA ARG A 287 6.32 -19.76 4.49
C ARG A 287 5.23 -19.65 3.40
N ASN A 288 4.00 -20.11 3.69
CA ASN A 288 2.89 -20.10 2.76
C ASN A 288 2.09 -18.78 2.78
N VAL A 289 2.34 -17.92 3.77
CA VAL A 289 1.68 -16.62 3.98
C VAL A 289 2.66 -15.47 3.77
N THR A 290 3.83 -15.54 4.40
CA THR A 290 4.91 -14.55 4.26
C THR A 290 6.27 -15.21 4.36
N LYS A 291 7.21 -14.78 3.52
CA LYS A 291 8.58 -15.30 3.52
C LYS A 291 9.46 -14.40 4.39
N ILE A 292 10.10 -15.01 5.38
CA ILE A 292 11.02 -14.32 6.28
C ILE A 292 12.45 -14.71 5.90
N GLN A 293 13.29 -13.72 5.61
CA GLN A 293 14.73 -13.86 5.46
C GLN A 293 15.40 -13.47 6.77
N LEU A 294 16.40 -14.24 7.21
CA LEU A 294 17.07 -14.01 8.49
C LEU A 294 18.47 -13.46 8.25
N SER A 295 18.82 -12.42 8.98
CA SER A 295 20.18 -11.89 9.09
C SER A 295 20.53 -11.73 10.56
N SER A 296 21.81 -11.84 10.89
CA SER A 296 22.33 -11.62 12.24
C SER A 296 23.56 -10.74 12.17
N GLU A 297 23.64 -9.79 13.09
CA GLU A 297 24.70 -8.80 13.20
C GLU A 297 25.07 -8.60 14.67
N HIS A 298 26.32 -8.26 14.93
CA HIS A 298 26.85 -8.05 16.27
C HIS A 298 27.52 -6.67 16.33
N LEU A 299 27.04 -5.82 17.24
CA LEU A 299 27.66 -4.55 17.57
C LEU A 299 28.47 -4.76 18.86
N TRP A 300 29.78 -4.74 18.71
CA TRP A 300 30.75 -4.84 19.82
C TRP A 300 31.18 -3.45 20.25
N ASP A 301 31.68 -3.33 21.49
CA ASP A 301 32.08 -2.04 22.07
C ASP A 301 30.97 -0.99 22.05
N PHE A 302 29.71 -1.44 22.15
CA PHE A 302 28.56 -0.56 22.22
C PHE A 302 28.29 -0.29 23.70
N GLU A 303 28.65 0.91 24.20
CA GLU A 303 28.51 1.32 25.61
C GLU A 303 27.04 1.34 26.09
N ILE A 304 26.43 0.15 26.19
CA ILE A 304 24.99 -0.03 26.38
C ILE A 304 24.56 0.36 27.79
N SER A 305 25.48 0.25 28.74
CA SER A 305 25.30 0.66 30.13
C SER A 305 24.92 2.14 30.27
N ASN A 306 25.30 3.01 29.31
CA ASN A 306 24.96 4.44 29.32
C ASN A 306 23.46 4.73 29.08
N PHE A 307 22.70 3.73 28.61
CA PHE A 307 21.28 3.88 28.33
C PHE A 307 20.39 3.41 29.49
N PHE A 308 20.97 2.73 30.49
CA PHE A 308 20.23 2.24 31.64
C PHE A 308 20.18 3.26 32.78
N GLU A 309 19.07 3.22 33.50
CA GLU A 309 18.89 3.91 34.77
C GLU A 309 18.87 2.88 35.89
N THR A 310 19.24 3.28 37.10
CA THR A 310 19.14 2.41 38.28
C THR A 310 17.92 2.82 39.08
N ASP A 311 16.96 1.90 39.18
CA ASP A 311 15.74 2.08 39.98
C ASP A 311 16.05 2.15 41.49
N VAL A 312 15.09 2.60 42.30
CA VAL A 312 15.19 2.65 43.77
C VAL A 312 15.51 1.30 44.41
N GLN A 313 15.21 0.21 43.70
CA GLN A 313 15.52 -1.17 44.10
C GLN A 313 16.91 -1.65 43.64
N GLY A 314 17.70 -0.80 42.99
CA GLY A 314 19.02 -1.16 42.43
C GLY A 314 18.94 -1.95 41.12
N ARG A 315 17.77 -1.97 40.46
CA ARG A 315 17.55 -2.71 39.21
C ARG A 315 17.97 -1.85 38.02
N TYR A 316 18.62 -2.44 37.01
CA TYR A 316 18.87 -1.78 35.74
C TYR A 316 17.57 -1.70 34.94
N THR A 317 17.14 -0.48 34.65
CA THR A 317 15.91 -0.20 33.91
C THR A 317 16.21 0.52 32.60
N LEU A 318 15.46 0.20 31.56
CA LEU A 318 15.48 0.93 30.30
C LEU A 318 14.15 1.69 30.16
N THR A 319 14.22 3.00 30.39
CA THR A 319 13.08 3.92 30.22
C THR A 319 12.75 4.10 28.73
N GLN A 320 11.54 4.59 28.42
CA GLN A 320 11.18 4.93 27.03
C GLN A 320 12.16 5.95 26.41
N GLY A 321 12.58 6.96 27.17
CA GLY A 321 13.58 7.93 26.70
C GLY A 321 14.97 7.31 26.49
N GLY A 322 15.37 6.36 27.33
CA GLY A 322 16.58 5.55 27.11
C GLY A 322 16.48 4.69 25.85
N MET A 323 15.33 4.07 25.63
CA MET A 323 15.03 3.27 24.44
C MET A 323 15.18 4.08 23.15
N GLU A 324 14.54 5.25 23.05
CA GLU A 324 14.59 6.08 21.85
C GLU A 324 16.02 6.52 21.51
N ARG A 325 16.83 6.82 22.54
CA ARG A 325 18.27 7.11 22.38
C ARG A 325 19.05 5.90 21.90
N LEU A 326 18.80 4.72 22.50
CA LEU A 326 19.43 3.46 22.10
C LEU A 326 19.14 3.14 20.63
N LEU A 327 17.87 3.22 20.22
CA LEU A 327 17.45 2.96 18.84
C LEU A 327 18.16 3.88 17.84
N LYS A 328 18.26 5.18 18.17
CA LYS A 328 18.94 6.16 17.33
C LYS A 328 20.43 5.88 17.19
N GLU A 329 21.09 5.52 18.29
CA GLU A 329 22.52 5.21 18.30
C GLU A 329 22.80 3.93 17.51
N VAL A 330 22.03 2.86 17.74
CA VAL A 330 22.13 1.61 16.97
C VAL A 330 21.94 1.89 15.47
N ASP A 331 20.89 2.63 15.08
CA ASP A 331 20.65 2.95 13.67
C ASP A 331 21.77 3.77 13.03
N SER A 332 22.50 4.58 13.79
CA SER A 332 23.63 5.35 13.28
C SER A 332 24.87 4.50 12.98
N GLN A 333 25.02 3.37 13.66
CA GLN A 333 26.17 2.47 13.52
C GLN A 333 25.92 1.34 12.52
N LEU A 334 24.65 1.05 12.22
CA LEU A 334 24.27 0.08 11.19
C LEU A 334 24.55 0.63 9.78
N LEU A 335 25.17 -0.18 8.94
CA LEU A 335 25.30 0.12 7.52
C LEU A 335 23.91 0.04 6.86
N SER A 336 23.44 1.15 6.30
CA SER A 336 22.18 1.18 5.56
C SER A 336 22.33 0.44 4.23
N VAL A 337 21.88 -0.81 4.17
CA VAL A 337 21.69 -1.51 2.90
C VAL A 337 20.33 -1.09 2.35
N GLU A 338 20.32 -0.43 1.19
CA GLU A 338 19.09 -0.11 0.47
C GLU A 338 18.41 -1.42 0.06
N SER A 339 17.30 -1.73 0.73
CA SER A 339 16.49 -2.92 0.48
C SER A 339 15.08 -2.48 0.08
N SER A 340 14.56 -3.07 -1.00
CA SER A 340 13.16 -2.90 -1.40
C SER A 340 12.18 -3.65 -0.47
N LEU A 341 12.70 -4.51 0.41
CA LEU A 341 11.92 -5.28 1.38
C LEU A 341 11.92 -4.62 2.76
N PRO A 342 10.80 -4.64 3.49
CA PRO A 342 10.74 -4.14 4.86
C PRO A 342 11.65 -4.96 5.78
N VAL A 343 12.44 -4.26 6.59
CA VAL A 343 13.37 -4.83 7.56
C VAL A 343 12.79 -4.66 8.96
N LEU A 344 12.68 -5.76 9.71
CA LEU A 344 12.33 -5.77 11.12
C LEU A 344 13.59 -6.02 11.95
N LYS A 345 13.99 -5.03 12.73
CA LYS A 345 15.22 -5.07 13.55
C LYS A 345 14.92 -5.63 14.93
N MET A 346 15.61 -6.69 15.34
CA MET A 346 15.47 -7.32 16.65
C MET A 346 16.74 -7.05 17.45
N ILE A 347 16.73 -6.00 18.27
CA ILE A 347 17.86 -5.67 19.15
C ILE A 347 17.81 -6.59 20.36
N ILE A 348 18.90 -7.32 20.58
CA ILE A 348 19.13 -8.14 21.76
C ILE A 348 20.16 -7.43 22.63
N ILE A 349 19.76 -7.06 23.84
CA ILE A 349 20.64 -6.46 24.85
C ILE A 349 21.43 -7.59 25.50
N GLU A 350 22.71 -7.69 25.16
CA GLU A 350 23.62 -8.77 25.61
C GLU A 350 24.42 -8.32 26.84
N VAL A 351 23.74 -8.24 27.98
CA VAL A 351 24.35 -7.90 29.28
C VAL A 351 24.12 -9.05 30.25
N ASP A 352 25.08 -9.29 31.16
CA ASP A 352 25.04 -10.37 32.18
C ASP A 352 24.19 -10.04 33.40
N VAL A 353 23.53 -8.88 33.40
CA VAL A 353 22.58 -8.48 34.45
C VAL A 353 21.15 -8.43 33.90
N PRO A 354 20.13 -8.76 34.70
CA PRO A 354 18.74 -8.58 34.31
C PRO A 354 18.43 -7.12 34.02
N VAL A 355 17.84 -6.85 32.86
CA VAL A 355 17.37 -5.52 32.47
C VAL A 355 15.85 -5.51 32.42
N VAL A 356 15.24 -4.56 33.11
CA VAL A 356 13.78 -4.36 33.12
C VAL A 356 13.45 -3.24 32.15
N MET A 357 12.50 -3.47 31.26
CA MET A 357 12.04 -2.42 30.36
C MET A 357 10.81 -1.76 30.95
N LEU A 358 10.70 -0.44 30.84
CA LEU A 358 9.54 0.28 31.35
C LEU A 358 8.65 0.71 30.18
N ASP A 359 7.35 0.46 30.34
CA ASP A 359 6.35 0.93 29.39
C ASP A 359 6.07 2.43 29.56
N PRO A 360 5.24 3.06 28.70
CA PRO A 360 4.90 4.49 28.82
C PRO A 360 4.18 4.87 30.12
N THR A 361 3.61 3.88 30.83
CA THR A 361 2.95 4.06 32.13
C THR A 361 3.89 3.80 33.32
N GLY A 362 5.12 3.36 33.05
CA GLY A 362 6.12 3.01 34.06
C GLY A 362 5.97 1.59 34.61
N GLU A 363 5.18 0.73 33.97
CA GLU A 363 5.04 -0.67 34.35
C GLU A 363 6.18 -1.53 33.76
N ASP A 364 6.56 -2.57 34.50
CA ASP A 364 7.60 -3.52 34.11
C ASP A 364 7.15 -4.33 32.88
N SER A 365 7.97 -4.31 31.83
CA SER A 365 7.78 -5.03 30.57
C SER A 365 8.96 -5.97 30.28
N HIS A 366 8.66 -7.06 29.56
CA HIS A 366 9.64 -8.06 29.13
C HIS A 366 10.29 -7.74 27.78
N GLY A 367 9.92 -6.63 27.15
CA GLY A 367 10.37 -6.23 25.81
C GLY A 367 9.60 -5.00 25.31
N ALA A 368 10.09 -4.35 24.27
CA ALA A 368 9.34 -3.31 23.57
C ALA A 368 9.35 -3.59 22.07
N ALA A 369 8.16 -3.61 21.47
CA ALA A 369 8.00 -3.61 20.02
C ALA A 369 7.72 -2.19 19.55
N VAL A 370 8.29 -1.81 18.41
CA VAL A 370 8.09 -0.53 17.73
C VAL A 370 7.53 -0.80 16.34
N ALA A 371 6.30 -0.33 16.09
CA ALA A 371 5.58 -0.58 14.86
C ALA A 371 6.37 -0.16 13.61
N SER A 372 6.42 -1.05 12.63
CA SER A 372 7.15 -0.89 11.35
C SER A 372 8.67 -0.75 11.45
N TRP A 373 9.27 -0.85 12.64
CA TRP A 373 10.73 -0.78 12.82
C TRP A 373 11.29 -2.11 13.36
N GLY A 374 10.75 -2.64 14.46
CA GLY A 374 11.38 -3.78 15.13
C GLY A 374 11.04 -3.93 16.60
N ALA A 375 11.95 -4.52 17.38
CA ALA A 375 11.81 -4.68 18.82
C ALA A 375 13.15 -4.67 19.54
N VAL A 376 13.09 -4.34 20.82
CA VAL A 376 14.22 -4.42 21.75
C VAL A 376 13.87 -5.38 22.86
N VAL A 377 14.77 -6.32 23.10
CA VAL A 377 14.56 -7.47 23.98
C VAL A 377 15.81 -7.66 24.85
N PRO A 378 15.65 -7.76 26.19
CA PRO A 378 16.76 -8.11 27.05
C PRO A 378 17.08 -9.61 26.93
N ARG A 379 18.37 -9.97 26.95
CA ARG A 379 18.74 -11.39 27.03
C ARG A 379 18.17 -12.02 28.29
N ILE A 380 18.44 -11.40 29.45
CA ILE A 380 18.01 -11.86 30.77
C ILE A 380 16.90 -10.94 31.27
N GLY A 381 15.71 -11.52 31.50
CA GLY A 381 14.58 -10.78 32.07
C GLY A 381 14.58 -10.75 33.60
N LEU A 382 13.70 -9.93 34.17
CA LEU A 382 13.49 -9.89 35.61
C LEU A 382 13.11 -11.27 36.16
N GLY A 383 13.80 -11.72 37.22
CA GLY A 383 13.55 -13.00 37.86
C GLY A 383 14.16 -14.21 37.13
N GLU A 384 14.88 -13.99 36.02
CA GLU A 384 15.64 -15.04 35.33
C GLU A 384 17.12 -15.00 35.71
N THR A 385 17.74 -16.16 35.68
CA THR A 385 19.20 -16.31 35.70
C THR A 385 19.72 -16.52 34.28
N GLU A 386 21.04 -16.47 34.09
CA GLU A 386 21.66 -16.77 32.80
C GLU A 386 21.23 -18.11 32.20
N GLU A 387 21.01 -19.13 33.03
CA GLU A 387 20.64 -20.48 32.59
C GLU A 387 19.14 -20.63 32.31
N SER A 388 18.30 -19.85 32.97
CA SER A 388 16.85 -19.91 32.80
C SER A 388 16.31 -18.92 31.75
N ALA A 389 17.16 -18.04 31.24
CA ALA A 389 16.77 -16.97 30.33
C ALA A 389 16.19 -17.52 29.01
N GLN A 390 15.07 -16.94 28.56
CA GLN A 390 14.39 -17.34 27.32
C GLN A 390 14.27 -16.18 26.31
N PRO A 391 15.38 -15.61 25.82
CA PRO A 391 15.34 -14.50 24.87
C PRO A 391 14.61 -14.88 23.57
N GLY A 392 14.74 -16.13 23.12
CA GLY A 392 14.00 -16.62 21.94
C GLY A 392 12.47 -16.51 22.09
N ALA A 393 11.92 -16.77 23.27
CA ALA A 393 10.48 -16.65 23.51
C ALA A 393 10.02 -15.18 23.47
N ARG A 394 10.84 -14.26 24.00
CA ARG A 394 10.57 -12.81 23.92
C ARG A 394 10.62 -12.29 22.49
N VAL A 395 11.62 -12.70 21.71
CA VAL A 395 11.72 -12.35 20.29
C VAL A 395 10.53 -12.89 19.49
N LEU A 396 10.06 -14.11 19.79
CA LEU A 396 8.82 -14.62 19.20
C LEU A 396 7.61 -13.76 19.60
N GLY A 397 7.49 -13.36 20.86
CA GLY A 397 6.43 -12.45 21.31
C GLY A 397 6.43 -11.15 20.51
N ALA A 398 7.60 -10.52 20.37
CA ALA A 398 7.77 -9.31 19.58
C ALA A 398 7.41 -9.50 18.10
N LEU A 399 7.88 -10.58 17.46
CA LEU A 399 7.55 -10.92 16.08
C LEU A 399 6.05 -11.11 15.87
N ARG A 400 5.37 -11.75 16.82
CA ARG A 400 3.92 -11.96 16.75
C ARG A 400 3.15 -10.66 16.82
N VAL A 401 3.58 -9.71 17.65
CA VAL A 401 3.00 -8.36 17.72
C VAL A 401 3.26 -7.59 16.43
N LEU A 402 4.51 -7.57 15.95
CA LEU A 402 4.92 -6.83 14.74
C LEU A 402 4.23 -7.33 13.46
N LEU A 403 4.00 -8.64 13.36
CA LEU A 403 3.28 -9.24 12.23
C LEU A 403 1.75 -9.22 12.43
N GLY A 404 1.27 -8.70 13.56
CA GLY A 404 -0.14 -8.62 13.93
C GLY A 404 -0.83 -9.99 13.96
N VAL A 405 -0.11 -10.99 14.44
CA VAL A 405 -0.59 -12.35 14.70
C VAL A 405 -1.05 -12.49 16.15
N ASP A 406 -0.55 -11.64 17.04
CA ASP A 406 -0.90 -11.71 18.44
C ASP A 406 -2.36 -11.31 18.69
N SER A 407 -2.99 -12.01 19.63
CA SER A 407 -4.39 -11.82 19.99
C SER A 407 -4.47 -11.57 21.48
N ASP A 408 -5.07 -10.44 21.86
CA ASP A 408 -5.43 -10.19 23.24
C ASP A 408 -6.62 -11.11 23.58
N LEU A 409 -6.35 -12.19 24.29
CA LEU A 409 -7.37 -13.19 24.66
C LEU A 409 -7.97 -12.83 26.03
N PRO A 410 -9.28 -13.02 26.22
CA PRO A 410 -9.89 -12.89 27.54
C PRO A 410 -9.18 -13.74 28.59
N SER A 411 -9.16 -13.31 29.86
CA SER A 411 -8.51 -14.04 30.95
C SER A 411 -9.05 -15.46 31.19
N THR A 412 -10.29 -15.72 30.75
CA THR A 412 -10.95 -17.04 30.80
C THR A 412 -10.58 -17.93 29.61
N TRP A 413 -9.74 -17.45 28.69
CA TRP A 413 -9.35 -18.17 27.48
C TRP A 413 -7.87 -18.53 27.58
N LYS A 414 -7.51 -19.73 27.10
CA LYS A 414 -6.12 -20.17 27.11
C LYS A 414 -5.73 -20.70 25.75
N ARG A 415 -4.53 -20.36 25.32
CA ARG A 415 -3.90 -20.94 24.14
C ARG A 415 -2.79 -21.91 24.51
N SER A 416 -2.57 -22.87 23.62
CA SER A 416 -1.41 -23.75 23.71
C SER A 416 -0.12 -22.95 23.62
N SER A 417 0.86 -23.27 24.49
CA SER A 417 2.20 -22.68 24.42
C SER A 417 2.95 -23.28 23.22
N VAL A 418 2.75 -22.68 22.05
CA VAL A 418 3.46 -22.97 20.80
C VAL A 418 3.88 -21.65 20.15
N PRO A 419 4.97 -21.62 19.37
CA PRO A 419 5.41 -20.38 18.70
C PRO A 419 4.33 -19.75 17.82
N LEU A 420 3.58 -20.60 17.11
CA LEU A 420 2.51 -20.20 16.19
C LEU A 420 1.50 -21.34 16.03
N ALA A 421 0.24 -21.10 16.39
CA ALA A 421 -0.85 -22.06 16.26
C ALA A 421 -1.39 -22.10 14.82
N VAL A 422 -2.13 -23.17 14.46
CA VAL A 422 -2.66 -23.35 13.10
C VAL A 422 -3.69 -22.26 12.76
N TRP A 423 -4.63 -22.00 13.67
CA TRP A 423 -5.63 -20.95 13.50
C TRP A 423 -5.02 -19.56 13.34
N GLU A 424 -3.85 -19.30 13.94
CA GLU A 424 -3.11 -18.03 13.78
C GLU A 424 -2.57 -17.88 12.36
N VAL A 425 -2.06 -18.97 11.78
CA VAL A 425 -1.62 -19.00 10.37
C VAL A 425 -2.80 -18.78 9.44
N ASP A 426 -3.94 -19.42 9.69
CA ASP A 426 -5.14 -19.29 8.87
C ASP A 426 -5.72 -17.88 8.93
N ARG A 427 -5.79 -17.27 10.13
CA ARG A 427 -6.14 -15.86 10.29
C ARG A 427 -5.18 -14.95 9.53
N MET A 428 -3.87 -15.16 9.67
CA MET A 428 -2.86 -14.36 8.97
C MET A 428 -2.96 -14.50 7.45
N ARG A 429 -3.32 -15.69 6.96
CA ARG A 429 -3.57 -15.95 5.54
C ARG A 429 -4.78 -15.18 5.04
N LEU A 430 -5.87 -15.16 5.79
CA LEU A 430 -7.06 -14.37 5.46
C LEU A 430 -6.74 -12.88 5.38
N ARG A 431 -6.01 -12.36 6.37
CA ARG A 431 -5.44 -11.01 6.37
C ARG A 431 -4.62 -10.76 5.11
N ALA A 432 -3.70 -11.67 4.77
CA ALA A 432 -2.85 -11.55 3.58
C ALA A 432 -3.67 -11.49 2.28
N ILE A 433 -4.68 -12.35 2.12
CA ILE A 433 -5.56 -12.36 0.94
C ILE A 433 -6.21 -10.98 0.76
N LEU A 434 -6.79 -10.43 1.83
CA LEU A 434 -7.46 -9.14 1.80
C LEU A 434 -6.47 -7.98 1.55
N ASP A 435 -5.39 -7.91 2.32
CA ASP A 435 -4.39 -6.84 2.24
C ASP A 435 -3.72 -6.78 0.85
N ASN A 436 -3.36 -7.94 0.28
CA ASN A 436 -2.81 -7.98 -1.07
C ASN A 436 -3.83 -7.57 -2.15
N SER A 437 -5.09 -8.01 -2.02
CA SER A 437 -6.14 -7.68 -2.98
C SER A 437 -6.46 -6.19 -2.97
N MET A 438 -6.72 -5.60 -1.79
CA MET A 438 -7.05 -4.19 -1.63
C MET A 438 -5.93 -3.26 -2.13
N ARG A 439 -4.67 -3.64 -1.89
CA ARG A 439 -3.51 -2.88 -2.36
C ARG A 439 -3.31 -2.97 -3.86
N ALA A 440 -3.44 -4.15 -4.46
CA ALA A 440 -3.39 -4.28 -5.91
C ALA A 440 -4.49 -3.44 -6.59
N ILE A 441 -5.71 -3.49 -6.06
CA ILE A 441 -6.84 -2.68 -6.54
C ILE A 441 -6.51 -1.19 -6.42
N SER A 442 -6.02 -0.76 -5.25
CA SER A 442 -5.66 0.64 -4.98
C SER A 442 -4.52 1.13 -5.89
N ALA A 443 -3.51 0.28 -6.14
CA ALA A 443 -2.37 0.61 -6.98
C ALA A 443 -2.78 0.81 -8.45
N VAL A 444 -3.55 -0.12 -9.02
CA VAL A 444 -4.07 0.01 -10.39
C VAL A 444 -5.04 1.20 -10.51
N LYS A 445 -5.87 1.45 -9.48
CA LYS A 445 -6.74 2.63 -9.43
C LYS A 445 -5.95 3.93 -9.36
N ALA A 446 -4.86 3.96 -8.60
CA ALA A 446 -3.94 5.10 -8.55
C ALA A 446 -3.27 5.34 -9.91
N LEU A 447 -2.81 4.28 -10.58
CA LEU A 447 -2.26 4.38 -11.94
C LEU A 447 -3.28 4.95 -12.93
N LYS A 448 -4.53 4.45 -12.93
CA LYS A 448 -5.62 5.02 -13.73
C LYS A 448 -5.85 6.50 -13.40
N ALA A 449 -5.93 6.85 -12.12
CA ALA A 449 -6.12 8.23 -11.69
C ALA A 449 -4.98 9.17 -12.13
N LEU A 450 -3.73 8.69 -12.13
CA LEU A 450 -2.57 9.44 -12.66
C LEU A 450 -2.74 9.74 -14.16
N THR A 451 -3.20 8.77 -14.96
CA THR A 451 -3.44 9.01 -16.39
C THR A 451 -4.53 10.04 -16.67
N VAL A 452 -5.56 10.11 -15.82
CA VAL A 452 -6.65 11.08 -15.97
C VAL A 452 -6.21 12.47 -15.52
N LYS A 453 -5.50 12.58 -14.40
CA LYS A 453 -5.11 13.88 -13.82
C LYS A 453 -3.95 14.53 -14.55
N ILE A 454 -2.99 13.74 -15.03
CA ILE A 454 -1.76 14.25 -15.63
C ILE A 454 -1.81 14.00 -17.13
N THR A 455 -1.94 15.08 -17.92
CA THR A 455 -2.04 14.99 -19.38
C THR A 455 -0.74 14.53 -20.07
N ASN A 456 0.42 14.73 -19.43
CA ASN A 456 1.74 14.39 -19.99
C ASN A 456 2.33 13.07 -19.46
N VAL A 457 1.57 12.26 -18.71
CA VAL A 457 2.06 10.94 -18.30
C VAL A 457 2.07 9.99 -19.50
N VAL A 458 3.20 9.30 -19.69
CA VAL A 458 3.36 8.22 -20.68
C VAL A 458 3.12 6.90 -19.99
N ILE A 459 2.30 6.06 -20.60
CA ILE A 459 2.15 4.66 -20.20
C ILE A 459 2.79 3.81 -21.29
N SER A 460 3.91 3.16 -20.96
CA SER A 460 4.58 2.22 -21.87
C SER A 460 3.79 0.92 -21.99
N ASP A 461 4.04 0.16 -23.04
CA ASP A 461 3.43 -1.17 -23.24
C ASP A 461 3.77 -2.13 -22.09
N ASP A 462 4.97 -2.03 -21.51
CA ASP A 462 5.38 -2.86 -20.38
C ASP A 462 4.59 -2.52 -19.10
N VAL A 463 4.45 -1.24 -18.76
CA VAL A 463 3.64 -0.81 -17.61
C VAL A 463 2.17 -1.23 -17.79
N ALA A 464 1.63 -1.06 -19.00
CA ALA A 464 0.29 -1.50 -19.32
C ALA A 464 0.10 -3.02 -19.23
N ALA A 465 1.08 -3.79 -19.71
CA ALA A 465 1.07 -5.25 -19.62
C ALA A 465 1.13 -5.73 -18.17
N ARG A 466 2.00 -5.13 -17.33
CA ARG A 466 2.09 -5.45 -15.90
C ARG A 466 0.78 -5.12 -15.16
N ALA A 467 0.19 -3.95 -15.41
CA ALA A 467 -1.08 -3.57 -14.81
C ALA A 467 -2.22 -4.52 -15.23
N THR A 468 -2.27 -4.90 -16.52
CA THR A 468 -3.25 -5.85 -17.04
C THR A 468 -3.08 -7.24 -16.43
N GLN A 469 -1.84 -7.72 -16.35
CA GLN A 469 -1.52 -9.00 -15.72
C GLN A 469 -1.83 -8.99 -14.22
N ALA A 470 -1.60 -7.87 -13.53
CA ALA A 470 -1.96 -7.69 -12.13
C ALA A 470 -3.47 -7.87 -11.90
N VAL A 471 -4.31 -7.20 -12.71
CA VAL A 471 -5.77 -7.35 -12.67
C VAL A 471 -6.15 -8.81 -12.89
N ARG A 472 -5.61 -9.45 -13.93
CA ARG A 472 -5.91 -10.85 -14.25
C ARG A 472 -5.58 -11.79 -13.09
N LEU A 473 -4.38 -11.69 -12.51
CA LEU A 473 -3.93 -12.57 -11.43
C LEU A 473 -4.75 -12.41 -10.15
N VAL A 474 -5.10 -11.18 -9.77
CA VAL A 474 -5.93 -10.91 -8.59
C VAL A 474 -7.34 -11.46 -8.81
N THR A 475 -7.95 -11.19 -9.97
CA THR A 475 -9.29 -11.71 -10.29
C THR A 475 -9.32 -13.23 -10.34
N GLU A 476 -8.34 -13.87 -10.99
CA GLU A 476 -8.20 -15.34 -10.97
C GLU A 476 -8.01 -15.88 -9.54
N GLY A 477 -7.23 -15.19 -8.72
CA GLY A 477 -6.97 -15.58 -7.34
C GLY A 477 -8.19 -15.49 -6.43
N LEU A 478 -9.12 -14.57 -6.72
CA LEU A 478 -10.38 -14.37 -6.00
C LEU A 478 -11.57 -15.12 -6.61
N THR A 479 -11.39 -15.84 -7.72
CA THR A 479 -12.49 -16.52 -8.43
C THR A 479 -13.18 -17.59 -7.58
N ASN A 480 -12.45 -18.25 -6.66
CA ASN A 480 -13.01 -19.21 -5.71
C ASN A 480 -13.04 -18.62 -4.29
N PRO A 481 -14.19 -18.13 -3.80
CA PRO A 481 -14.32 -17.54 -2.46
C PRO A 481 -13.95 -18.49 -1.32
N LYS A 482 -14.13 -19.81 -1.51
CA LYS A 482 -13.85 -20.82 -0.47
C LYS A 482 -12.35 -21.06 -0.32
N ALA A 483 -11.60 -20.97 -1.40
CA ALA A 483 -10.16 -21.23 -1.42
C ALA A 483 -9.42 -20.20 -2.28
N PRO A 484 -9.28 -18.94 -1.80
CA PRO A 484 -8.58 -17.91 -2.55
C PRO A 484 -7.09 -18.23 -2.70
N GLN A 485 -6.56 -18.01 -3.89
CA GLN A 485 -5.17 -18.36 -4.23
C GLN A 485 -4.22 -17.21 -3.90
N LEU A 486 -3.76 -17.15 -2.64
CA LEU A 486 -2.86 -16.10 -2.15
C LEU A 486 -1.61 -15.90 -3.03
N LYS A 487 -1.05 -16.97 -3.62
CA LYS A 487 0.12 -16.87 -4.52
C LYS A 487 -0.16 -16.05 -5.77
N LYS A 488 -1.34 -16.19 -6.38
CA LYS A 488 -1.72 -15.38 -7.55
C LYS A 488 -1.98 -13.93 -7.14
N ILE A 489 -2.71 -13.74 -6.04
CA ILE A 489 -3.06 -12.41 -5.53
C ILE A 489 -1.81 -11.61 -5.16
N SER A 490 -0.85 -12.22 -4.47
CA SER A 490 0.43 -11.59 -4.11
C SER A 490 1.29 -11.25 -5.32
N ALA A 491 1.38 -12.15 -6.31
CA ALA A 491 2.06 -11.86 -7.58
C ALA A 491 1.38 -10.71 -8.35
N GLY A 492 0.05 -10.67 -8.36
CA GLY A 492 -0.72 -9.57 -8.94
C GLY A 492 -0.48 -8.24 -8.23
N ARG A 493 -0.42 -8.23 -6.89
CA ARG A 493 -0.02 -7.04 -6.12
C ARG A 493 1.38 -6.56 -6.49
N GLN A 494 2.35 -7.46 -6.56
CA GLN A 494 3.72 -7.08 -6.93
C GLN A 494 3.76 -6.39 -8.30
N LEU A 495 3.09 -6.96 -9.31
CA LEU A 495 3.02 -6.36 -10.65
C LEU A 495 2.30 -5.01 -10.66
N ALA A 496 1.25 -4.84 -9.83
CA ALA A 496 0.56 -3.57 -9.69
C ALA A 496 1.45 -2.49 -9.05
N ASP A 497 2.21 -2.84 -8.01
CA ASP A 497 3.15 -1.94 -7.35
C ASP A 497 4.31 -1.59 -8.28
N GLU A 498 4.86 -2.55 -9.02
CA GLU A 498 5.89 -2.33 -10.03
C GLU A 498 5.40 -1.40 -11.15
N ALA A 499 4.18 -1.59 -11.64
CA ALA A 499 3.58 -0.74 -12.66
C ALA A 499 3.35 0.70 -12.16
N LEU A 500 2.92 0.87 -10.90
CA LEU A 500 2.66 2.18 -10.30
C LEU A 500 3.93 2.97 -10.01
N HIS A 501 5.03 2.29 -9.66
CA HIS A 501 6.32 2.92 -9.32
C HIS A 501 7.34 2.87 -10.46
N ASP A 502 6.90 2.54 -11.67
CA ASP A 502 7.80 2.47 -12.82
C ASP A 502 8.42 3.86 -13.13
N PRO A 503 9.76 3.96 -13.27
CA PRO A 503 10.44 5.23 -13.51
C PRO A 503 9.96 5.97 -14.76
N SER A 504 9.44 5.25 -15.77
CA SER A 504 8.96 5.86 -17.02
C SER A 504 7.74 6.76 -16.82
N LEU A 505 6.95 6.56 -15.77
CA LEU A 505 5.81 7.41 -15.44
C LEU A 505 6.21 8.85 -15.13
N LEU A 506 7.42 9.05 -14.60
CA LEU A 506 7.96 10.37 -14.26
C LEU A 506 8.78 10.99 -15.40
N ALA A 507 9.28 10.18 -16.33
CA ALA A 507 10.25 10.60 -17.34
C ALA A 507 9.73 11.74 -18.25
N MET A 508 8.45 11.74 -18.63
CA MET A 508 7.85 12.82 -19.43
C MET A 508 7.21 13.94 -18.61
N LEU A 509 7.15 13.84 -17.28
CA LEU A 509 6.73 14.98 -16.45
C LEU A 509 7.73 16.13 -16.54
N TYR A 510 9.02 15.80 -16.71
CA TYR A 510 10.12 16.75 -16.79
C TYR A 510 10.28 17.44 -18.15
N PHE A 511 9.51 17.04 -19.17
CA PHE A 511 9.37 17.78 -20.42
C PHE A 511 8.08 18.61 -20.40
N PRO A 512 8.09 19.82 -19.80
CA PRO A 512 6.92 20.67 -19.76
C PRO A 512 6.46 21.03 -21.17
N LYS A 513 5.15 21.28 -21.32
CA LYS A 513 4.55 21.73 -22.59
C LYS A 513 5.29 22.94 -23.16
N ASP A 514 5.88 23.78 -22.32
CA ASP A 514 6.64 24.96 -22.72
C ASP A 514 7.90 24.61 -23.52
N GLN A 515 8.62 23.55 -23.16
CA GLN A 515 9.78 23.08 -23.93
C GLN A 515 9.37 22.41 -25.23
N THR A 516 8.27 21.65 -25.20
CA THR A 516 7.70 21.05 -26.41
C THR A 516 7.26 22.14 -27.38
N MET A 517 6.56 23.19 -26.89
CA MET A 517 6.20 24.37 -27.67
C MET A 517 7.43 25.12 -28.16
N ALA A 518 8.49 25.26 -27.37
CA ALA A 518 9.72 25.90 -27.81
C ALA A 518 10.41 25.17 -28.98
N VAL A 519 10.33 23.84 -29.03
CA VAL A 519 10.85 23.04 -30.16
C VAL A 519 9.96 23.16 -31.39
N TYR A 520 8.64 23.17 -31.22
CA TYR A 520 7.71 23.17 -32.34
C TYR A 520 7.33 24.56 -32.89
N LEU A 521 7.42 25.62 -32.08
CA LEU A 521 7.06 26.99 -32.48
C LEU A 521 7.88 27.47 -33.69
N PRO A 522 9.22 27.28 -33.78
CA PRO A 522 10.00 27.67 -34.95
C PRO A 522 9.59 26.95 -36.25
N ILE A 523 9.08 25.72 -36.12
CA ILE A 523 8.62 24.90 -37.27
C ILE A 523 7.22 25.33 -37.72
N MET A 524 6.35 25.71 -36.78
CA MET A 524 4.95 26.06 -37.05
C MET A 524 4.70 27.54 -37.33
N LEU A 525 5.50 28.45 -36.77
CA LEU A 525 5.29 29.89 -36.93
C LEU A 525 5.31 30.34 -38.41
N PRO A 526 6.23 29.83 -39.26
CA PRO A 526 6.24 30.18 -40.69
C PRO A 526 5.01 29.72 -41.47
N THR A 527 4.29 28.69 -41.00
CA THR A 527 3.06 28.20 -41.64
C THR A 527 1.80 28.84 -41.05
N LEU A 528 1.81 29.18 -39.76
CA LEU A 528 0.71 29.86 -39.06
C LEU A 528 0.54 31.31 -39.54
N ILE A 529 1.61 32.07 -39.74
CA ILE A 529 1.52 33.48 -40.16
C ILE A 529 0.77 33.63 -41.51
N PRO A 530 1.12 32.88 -42.58
CA PRO A 530 0.38 32.91 -43.84
C PRO A 530 -1.06 32.37 -43.73
N LEU A 531 -1.30 31.41 -42.82
CA LEU A 531 -2.64 30.86 -42.58
C LEU A 531 -3.58 31.92 -42.04
N PHE A 532 -3.16 32.66 -41.01
CA PHE A 532 -3.96 33.76 -40.46
C PHE A 532 -4.21 34.85 -41.52
N GLY A 533 -3.19 35.19 -42.32
CA GLY A 533 -3.37 36.12 -43.45
C GLY A 533 -4.40 35.63 -44.47
N SER A 534 -4.38 34.34 -44.81
CA SER A 534 -5.33 33.72 -45.74
C SER A 534 -6.76 33.69 -45.18
N ILE A 535 -6.92 33.40 -43.88
CA ILE A 535 -8.22 33.41 -43.20
C ILE A 535 -8.78 34.83 -43.15
N ILE A 536 -7.97 35.83 -42.78
CA ILE A 536 -8.41 37.24 -42.75
C ILE A 536 -8.85 37.71 -44.15
N ALA A 537 -8.11 37.34 -45.19
CA ALA A 537 -8.46 37.67 -46.57
C ALA A 537 -9.79 37.00 -46.99
N LEU A 538 -10.01 35.75 -46.59
CA LEU A 538 -11.26 35.03 -46.85
C LEU A 538 -12.44 35.64 -46.08
N CYS A 539 -12.25 36.02 -44.81
CA CYS A 539 -13.29 36.66 -44.00
C CYS A 539 -13.66 38.05 -44.52
N LYS A 540 -12.67 38.87 -44.90
CA LYS A 540 -12.92 40.17 -45.54
C LYS A 540 -13.72 40.02 -46.83
N TRP A 541 -13.41 38.97 -47.60
CA TRP A 541 -14.15 38.63 -48.80
C TRP A 541 -15.59 38.19 -48.50
N ALA A 542 -15.80 37.29 -47.54
CA ALA A 542 -17.13 36.75 -47.20
C ALA A 542 -18.05 37.81 -46.57
N LEU A 543 -17.49 38.76 -45.81
CA LEU A 543 -18.23 39.86 -45.16
C LEU A 543 -18.36 41.11 -46.05
N GLY A 544 -17.79 41.11 -47.26
CA GLY A 544 -17.89 42.22 -48.19
C GLY A 544 -17.17 43.50 -47.75
N TRP A 545 -16.20 43.41 -46.84
CA TRP A 545 -15.38 44.56 -46.44
C TRP A 545 -14.32 44.83 -47.49
N SER A 546 -14.40 46.00 -48.14
CA SER A 546 -13.40 46.50 -49.10
C SER A 546 -12.12 46.93 -48.39
#